data_AF-F2I1M3-F1
#
_entry.id   AF-F2I1M3-F1
#
_cell.length_a   1.000
_cell.length_b   1.000
_cell.length_c   1.000
_cell.angle_alpha   90.00
_cell.angle_beta   90.00
_cell.angle_gamma   90.00
#
_symmetry.space_group_name_H-M   'P 1'
#
loop_
_entity.id
_entity.type
_entity.pdbx_description
1 polymer ?
#
loop_
_entity_poly.entity_id
_entity_poly.type
_entity_poly.pdbx_seq_one_letter_code
_entity_poly.pdbx_strand_id
1 'polypeptide(L)'
;MNINEKIQDTISKNDVVLFLKGTPDMPQCGFSMAVCNVLKHLEVPFDGINVLEDEELRNGIKTFSDWPTIPQLYIKGEFVGGCDIIKEMFEKKELQKLLEDKKITFKK
;
A
#
# COMPACT_ATOMS: atom_id res chain seq x y z
N MET A 1 -16.44 -15.28 6.87
CA MET A 1 -15.14 -14.66 6.57
C MET A 1 -15.18 -13.26 7.15
N ASN A 2 -14.41 -13.03 8.20
CA ASN A 2 -14.29 -11.71 8.82
C ASN A 2 -13.43 -10.79 7.93
N ILE A 3 -13.56 -9.48 8.12
CA ILE A 3 -12.82 -8.49 7.31
C ILE A 3 -11.29 -8.68 7.40
N ASN A 4 -10.79 -9.07 8.58
CA ASN A 4 -9.37 -9.34 8.79
C ASN A 4 -8.86 -10.51 7.94
N GLU A 5 -9.68 -11.55 7.75
CA GLU A 5 -9.30 -12.68 6.88
C GLU A 5 -9.22 -12.24 5.41
N LYS A 6 -10.15 -11.38 4.96
CA LYS A 6 -10.11 -10.82 3.60
C LYS A 6 -8.88 -9.95 3.39
N ILE A 7 -8.53 -9.12 4.37
CA ILE A 7 -7.32 -8.27 4.32
C ILE A 7 -6.08 -9.17 4.24
N GLN A 8 -5.97 -10.15 5.15
CA GLN A 8 -4.86 -11.11 5.19
C GLN A 8 -4.72 -11.88 3.88
N ASP A 9 -5.82 -12.38 3.32
CA ASP A 9 -5.84 -13.08 2.04
C ASP A 9 -5.38 -12.18 0.89
N THR A 10 -5.83 -10.92 0.87
CA THR A 10 -5.44 -9.93 -0.14
C THR A 10 -3.93 -9.65 -0.11
N ILE A 11 -3.37 -9.38 1.08
CA ILE A 11 -1.93 -9.10 1.23
C ILE A 11 -1.05 -10.33 1.05
N SER A 12 -1.61 -11.53 1.18
CA SER A 12 -0.89 -12.80 0.97
C SER A 12 -0.89 -13.23 -0.49
N LYS A 13 -1.95 -12.91 -1.25
CA LYS A 13 -2.06 -13.22 -2.67
C LYS A 13 -1.21 -12.32 -3.55
N ASN A 14 -1.03 -11.08 -3.13
CA ASN A 14 -0.39 -10.05 -3.92
C ASN A 14 0.92 -9.60 -3.26
N ASP A 15 1.96 -9.44 -4.08
CA ASP A 15 3.29 -9.10 -3.58
C ASP A 15 3.41 -7.66 -3.09
N VAL A 16 2.64 -6.74 -3.67
CA VAL A 16 2.58 -5.33 -3.25
C VAL A 16 1.13 -4.90 -3.27
N VAL A 17 0.61 -4.48 -2.12
CA VAL A 17 -0.78 -4.05 -1.94
C VAL A 17 -0.80 -2.65 -1.34
N LEU A 18 -1.51 -1.74 -2.00
CA LEU A 18 -1.74 -0.39 -1.52
C LEU A 18 -3.22 -0.24 -1.17
N PHE A 19 -3.53 -0.05 0.11
CA PHE A 19 -4.87 0.38 0.52
C PHE A 19 -4.93 1.90 0.39
N LEU A 20 -5.86 2.40 -0.43
CA LEU A 20 -5.97 3.81 -0.75
C LEU A 20 -7.41 4.30 -0.82
N LYS A 21 -7.57 5.62 -0.89
CA LYS A 21 -8.85 6.29 -1.13
C LYS A 21 -8.98 6.57 -2.63
N GLY A 22 -9.87 5.84 -3.31
CA GLY A 22 -9.98 5.83 -4.77
C GLY A 22 -9.19 4.67 -5.39
N THR A 23 -8.81 4.80 -6.66
CA THR A 23 -8.05 3.77 -7.40
C THR A 23 -6.67 4.29 -7.81
N PRO A 24 -5.71 3.41 -8.17
CA PRO A 24 -4.39 3.85 -8.63
C PRO A 24 -4.44 4.82 -9.81
N ASP A 25 -5.45 4.70 -10.66
CA ASP A 25 -5.70 5.56 -11.82
C ASP A 25 -6.50 6.81 -11.47
N MET A 26 -7.40 6.72 -10.49
CA MET A 26 -8.22 7.83 -10.01
C MET A 26 -8.15 7.97 -8.48
N PRO A 27 -7.00 8.42 -7.93
CA PRO A 27 -6.88 8.63 -6.49
C PRO A 27 -7.74 9.81 -6.03
N GLN A 28 -8.55 9.60 -4.98
CA GLN A 28 -9.46 10.61 -4.43
C GLN A 28 -8.88 11.35 -3.21
N CYS A 29 -7.59 11.16 -2.93
CA CYS A 29 -6.89 11.80 -1.82
C CYS A 29 -5.44 12.12 -2.22
N GLY A 30 -4.95 13.32 -1.89
CA GLY A 30 -3.59 13.74 -2.23
C GLY A 30 -2.50 12.85 -1.63
N PHE A 31 -2.73 12.28 -0.44
CA PHE A 31 -1.82 11.31 0.17
C PHE A 31 -1.78 9.99 -0.61
N SER A 32 -2.95 9.48 -1.03
CA SER A 32 -3.05 8.30 -1.88
C SER A 32 -2.38 8.52 -3.24
N MET A 33 -2.61 9.68 -3.86
CA MET A 33 -1.97 10.06 -5.11
C MET A 33 -0.45 10.06 -4.98
N ALA A 34 0.09 10.60 -3.89
CA ALA A 34 1.53 10.66 -3.70
C ALA A 34 2.18 9.26 -3.62
N VAL A 35 1.57 8.32 -2.88
CA VAL A 35 2.09 6.94 -2.80
C VAL A 35 1.96 6.22 -4.14
N CYS A 36 0.82 6.36 -4.83
CA CYS A 36 0.66 5.83 -6.19
C CYS A 36 1.74 6.35 -7.14
N ASN A 37 2.05 7.65 -7.08
CA ASN A 37 3.08 8.25 -7.94
C ASN A 37 4.47 7.69 -7.63
N VAL A 38 4.82 7.47 -6.36
CA VAL A 38 6.09 6.85 -5.97
C VAL A 38 6.21 5.44 -6.55
N LEU A 39 5.18 4.60 -6.37
CA LEU A 39 5.18 3.23 -6.89
C LEU A 39 5.20 3.19 -8.42
N LYS A 40 4.43 4.06 -9.08
CA LYS A 40 4.43 4.22 -10.54
C LYS A 40 5.78 4.71 -11.06
N HIS A 41 6.45 5.63 -10.36
CA HIS A 41 7.77 6.11 -10.73
C HIS A 41 8.82 4.99 -10.67
N LEU A 42 8.71 4.12 -9.68
CA LEU A 42 9.53 2.91 -9.55
C LEU A 42 9.08 1.75 -10.45
N GLU A 43 8.02 1.94 -11.26
CA GLU A 43 7.38 0.89 -12.08
C GLU A 43 7.13 -0.42 -11.31
N VAL A 44 6.77 -0.29 -10.03
CA VAL A 44 6.44 -1.44 -9.18
C VAL A 44 5.04 -1.91 -9.57
N PRO A 45 4.83 -3.19 -9.90
CA PRO A 45 3.48 -3.74 -10.02
C PRO A 45 2.85 -3.83 -8.62
N PHE A 46 1.71 -3.18 -8.43
CA PHE A 46 0.98 -3.19 -7.16
C PHE A 46 -0.53 -3.26 -7.37
N ASP A 47 -1.22 -3.87 -6.41
CA ASP A 47 -2.67 -3.91 -6.34
C ASP A 47 -3.19 -2.76 -5.48
N GLY A 48 -4.02 -1.91 -6.08
CA GLY A 48 -4.67 -0.81 -5.38
C GLY A 48 -6.06 -1.19 -4.90
N ILE A 49 -6.24 -1.22 -3.58
CA ILE A 49 -7.52 -1.54 -2.96
C ILE A 49 -8.22 -0.26 -2.51
N ASN A 50 -9.39 0.01 -3.09
CA ASN A 50 -10.18 1.19 -2.78
C ASN A 50 -11.00 0.99 -1.49
N VAL A 51 -10.56 1.63 -0.42
CA VAL A 51 -11.24 1.57 0.88
C VAL A 51 -12.49 2.45 0.96
N LEU A 52 -12.80 3.25 -0.07
CA LEU A 52 -14.01 4.07 -0.08
C LEU A 52 -15.25 3.29 -0.52
N GLU A 53 -15.06 2.17 -1.22
CA GLU A 53 -16.16 1.31 -1.67
C GLU A 53 -16.66 0.38 -0.58
N ASP A 54 -15.87 0.18 0.48
CA ASP A 54 -16.19 -0.74 1.57
C ASP A 54 -15.80 -0.13 2.93
N GLU A 55 -16.81 0.30 3.70
CA GLU A 55 -16.60 0.90 5.03
C GLU A 55 -16.07 -0.11 6.05
N GLU A 56 -16.42 -1.38 5.94
CA GLU A 56 -15.87 -2.43 6.81
C GLU A 56 -14.38 -2.58 6.53
N LEU A 57 -13.97 -2.61 5.27
CA LEU A 57 -12.56 -2.65 4.87
C LEU A 57 -11.79 -1.43 5.39
N ARG A 58 -12.38 -0.23 5.26
CA ARG A 58 -11.76 1.02 5.72
C ARG A 58 -11.46 1.03 7.22
N ASN A 59 -12.35 0.46 8.02
CA ASN A 59 -12.17 0.40 9.48
C ASN A 59 -11.35 -0.83 9.89
N GLY A 60 -11.54 -1.94 9.19
CA GLY A 60 -10.80 -3.19 9.35
C GLY A 60 -9.31 -2.98 9.11
N ILE A 61 -8.92 -2.33 8.02
CA ILE A 61 -7.50 -2.13 7.69
C ILE A 61 -6.76 -1.30 8.74
N LYS A 62 -7.42 -0.28 9.32
CA LYS A 62 -6.83 0.53 10.40
C LYS A 62 -6.59 -0.27 11.66
N THR A 63 -7.54 -1.14 11.99
CA THR A 63 -7.45 -2.01 13.17
C THR A 63 -6.43 -3.13 12.93
N PHE A 64 -6.33 -3.63 11.70
CA PHE A 64 -5.41 -4.69 11.31
C PHE A 64 -3.95 -4.25 11.34
N SER A 65 -3.62 -3.06 10.82
CA SER A 65 -2.25 -2.51 10.89
C SER A 65 -1.90 -1.84 12.20
N ASP A 66 -2.87 -1.69 13.12
CA ASP A 66 -2.76 -0.77 14.26
C ASP A 66 -2.38 0.66 13.80
N TRP A 67 -2.84 1.07 12.61
CA TRP A 67 -2.46 2.33 11.98
C TRP A 67 -3.69 3.17 11.58
N PRO A 68 -3.83 4.41 12.10
CA PRO A 68 -5.08 5.17 11.96
C PRO A 68 -5.29 5.82 10.59
N THR A 69 -4.23 5.94 9.77
CA THR A 69 -4.26 6.72 8.52
C THR A 69 -4.22 5.85 7.26
N ILE A 70 -4.65 6.45 6.14
CA ILE A 70 -4.69 5.86 4.79
C ILE A 70 -4.12 6.92 3.85
N PRO A 71 -3.25 6.57 2.87
CA PRO A 71 -2.96 5.22 2.36
C PRO A 71 -2.05 4.37 3.25
N GLN A 72 -2.11 3.04 3.07
CA GLN A 72 -1.25 2.04 3.73
C GLN A 72 -0.64 1.09 2.70
N LEU A 73 0.68 0.95 2.70
CA LEU A 73 1.41 0.06 1.79
C LEU A 73 1.84 -1.24 2.50
N TYR A 74 1.62 -2.36 1.84
CA TYR A 74 2.07 -3.69 2.23
C TYR A 74 2.94 -4.29 1.13
N ILE A 75 4.02 -4.96 1.51
CA ILE A 75 4.93 -5.66 0.61
C ILE A 75 5.16 -7.07 1.17
N LYS A 76 4.85 -8.11 0.40
CA LYS A 76 4.95 -9.53 0.80
C LYS A 76 4.25 -9.80 2.15
N GLY A 77 3.05 -9.26 2.34
CA GLY A 77 2.28 -9.37 3.58
C GLY A 77 2.79 -8.51 4.75
N GLU A 78 3.89 -7.77 4.59
CA GLU A 78 4.47 -6.93 5.64
C GLU A 78 4.01 -5.48 5.51
N PHE A 79 3.55 -4.89 6.60
CA PHE A 79 3.17 -3.48 6.64
C PHE A 79 4.42 -2.59 6.58
N VAL A 80 4.49 -1.73 5.55
CA VAL A 80 5.62 -0.84 5.33
C VAL A 80 5.38 0.53 5.97
N GLY A 81 4.18 1.08 5.79
CA GLY A 81 3.84 2.38 6.36
C GLY A 81 2.75 3.14 5.59
N GLY A 82 2.48 4.35 6.09
CA GLY A 82 1.60 5.32 5.45
C GLY A 82 2.33 6.28 4.52
N CYS A 83 1.60 7.25 3.95
CA CYS A 83 2.13 8.17 2.94
C CYS A 83 3.46 8.84 3.30
N ASP A 84 3.60 9.39 4.52
CA ASP A 84 4.80 10.13 4.92
C ASP A 84 6.02 9.21 5.03
N ILE A 85 5.83 8.01 5.58
CA ILE A 85 6.88 6.98 5.68
C ILE A 85 7.33 6.55 4.29
N ILE A 86 6.40 6.27 3.38
CA ILE A 86 6.75 5.82 2.02
C ILE A 86 7.51 6.90 1.25
N LYS A 87 7.11 8.17 1.39
CA LYS A 87 7.84 9.30 0.80
C LYS A 87 9.26 9.40 1.33
N GLU A 88 9.43 9.36 2.65
CA GLU A 88 10.74 9.45 3.27
C GLU A 88 11.64 8.28 2.87
N MET A 89 11.10 7.06 2.87
CA MET A 89 11.83 5.87 2.42
C MET A 89 12.23 5.95 0.95
N PHE A 90 11.39 6.55 0.10
CA PHE A 90 11.71 6.78 -1.31
C PHE A 90 12.84 7.80 -1.48
N GLU A 91 12.80 8.92 -0.75
CA GLU A 91 13.85 9.94 -0.77
C GLU A 91 15.19 9.41 -0.27
N LYS A 92 15.18 8.55 0.76
CA LYS A 92 16.37 7.90 1.32
C LYS A 92 16.85 6.67 0.54
N LYS A 93 16.15 6.29 -0.53
CA LYS A 93 16.36 5.04 -1.29
C LYS A 93 16.16 3.75 -0.49
N GLU A 94 15.56 3.83 0.69
CA GLU A 94 15.25 2.69 1.55
C GLU A 94 14.11 1.85 0.97
N LEU A 95 13.15 2.48 0.30
CA LEU A 95 12.05 1.77 -0.36
C LEU A 95 12.57 0.86 -1.48
N GLN A 96 13.48 1.34 -2.32
CA GLN A 96 14.12 0.55 -3.39
C GLN A 96 14.92 -0.61 -2.80
N LYS A 97 15.63 -0.36 -1.70
CA LYS A 97 16.38 -1.41 -0.99
C LYS A 97 15.46 -2.48 -0.41
N LEU A 98 14.33 -2.08 0.15
CA LEU A 98 13.29 -3.01 0.64
C LEU A 98 12.70 -3.84 -0.50
N LEU A 99 12.38 -3.20 -1.63
CA LEU A 99 11.88 -3.88 -2.83
C LEU A 99 12.93 -4.89 -3.36
N GLU A 100 14.22 -4.55 -3.34
CA GLU A 100 15.30 -5.45 -3.75
C GLU A 100 15.46 -6.64 -2.79
N ASP A 101 15.43 -6.40 -1.49
CA ASP A 101 15.50 -7.44 -0.45
C ASP A 101 14.33 -8.43 -0.56
N LYS A 102 13.11 -7.92 -0.76
CA LYS A 102 11.89 -8.69 -0.97
C LYS A 102 11.77 -9.28 -2.39
N LYS A 103 12.77 -9.06 -3.25
CA LYS A 103 12.85 -9.52 -4.67
C LYS A 103 11.64 -9.12 -5.50
N ILE A 104 11.15 -7.89 -5.28
CA ILE A 104 10.07 -7.29 -6.06
C ILE A 104 10.65 -6.72 -7.35
N THR A 105 9.90 -6.82 -8.45
CA THR A 105 10.28 -6.19 -9.71
C THR A 105 10.05 -4.68 -9.61
N PHE A 106 11.09 -3.89 -9.82
CA PHE A 106 11.01 -2.43 -9.90
C PHE A 106 12.06 -1.89 -10.87
N LYS A 107 11.86 -0.67 -11.37
CA LYS A 107 12.82 0.05 -12.22
C LYS A 107 13.98 0.54 -11.37
N LYS A 108 15.19 0.06 -11.68
CA LYS A 108 16.45 0.48 -11.06
C LYS A 108 16.91 1.85 -11.56
#